data_AF-M5THT6-F1
#
_entry.id   AF-M5THT6-F1
#
_cell.length_a   1.000
_cell.length_b   1.000
_cell.length_c   1.000
_cell.angle_alpha   90.00
_cell.angle_beta   90.00
_cell.angle_gamma   90.00
#
_symmetry.space_group_name_H-M   'P 1'
#
loop_
_entity.id
_entity.type
_entity.pdbx_description
1 polymer ?
#
loop_
_entity_poly.entity_id
_entity_poly.type
_entity_poly.pdbx_seq_one_letter_code
_entity_poly.pdbx_strand_id
1 'polypeptide(L)'
;MLAVNGEHAWEIIEDDPPDLIITDIEMPSACGLSLLRRTREAAEERIRTLPVLVMTSLRDTTTLDVVLQLGGDGLLHKPLDKQLLLSAVLDVVSDRRDFRPGKKNPDSMTGKGPGEISPTLRRLLRLVAKNERH
;
A
#
# COMPACT_ATOMS: atom_id res chain seq x y z
N MET A 1 -4.21 -9.19 -8.10
CA MET A 1 -3.23 -9.81 -9.01
C MET A 1 -2.10 -10.38 -8.17
N LEU A 2 -1.35 -11.34 -8.67
CA LEU A 2 -0.18 -11.91 -7.98
C LEU A 2 1.01 -11.88 -8.93
N ALA A 3 2.16 -11.47 -8.42
CA ALA A 3 3.43 -11.49 -9.13
C ALA A 3 4.39 -12.46 -8.42
N VAL A 4 5.25 -13.12 -9.18
CA VAL A 4 6.20 -14.11 -8.65
C VAL A 4 7.56 -13.50 -8.30
N ASN A 5 7.83 -12.28 -8.78
CA ASN A 5 9.02 -11.48 -8.50
C ASN A 5 8.76 -10.01 -8.89
N GLY A 6 9.72 -9.13 -8.62
CA GLY A 6 9.61 -7.69 -8.92
C GLY A 6 9.56 -7.32 -10.41
N GLU A 7 10.15 -8.09 -11.32
CA GLU A 7 10.06 -7.81 -12.77
C GLU A 7 8.65 -8.11 -13.29
N HIS A 8 8.10 -9.29 -12.97
CA HIS A 8 6.71 -9.62 -13.30
C HIS A 8 5.72 -8.65 -12.63
N ALA A 9 6.02 -8.20 -11.41
CA ALA A 9 5.21 -7.17 -10.74
C ALA A 9 5.22 -5.86 -11.53
N TRP A 10 6.38 -5.46 -12.05
CA TRP A 10 6.50 -4.24 -12.84
C TRP A 10 5.74 -4.32 -14.16
N GLU A 11 5.84 -5.43 -14.89
CA GLU A 11 5.07 -5.67 -16.12
C GLU A 11 3.56 -5.54 -15.87
N ILE A 12 3.08 -6.11 -14.76
CA ILE A 12 1.67 -5.98 -14.34
C ILE A 12 1.30 -4.52 -14.02
N ILE A 13 2.17 -3.79 -13.31
CA ILE A 13 1.93 -2.40 -12.91
C ILE A 13 1.88 -1.48 -14.12
N GLU A 14 2.72 -1.68 -15.14
CA GLU A 14 2.71 -0.89 -16.37
C GLU A 14 1.45 -1.14 -17.22
N ASP A 15 0.97 -2.39 -17.28
CA ASP A 15 -0.21 -2.73 -18.08
C ASP A 15 -1.53 -2.33 -17.39
N ASP A 16 -1.67 -2.61 -16.10
CA ASP A 16 -2.86 -2.28 -15.30
C ASP A 16 -2.47 -1.86 -13.87
N PRO A 17 -2.23 -0.55 -13.63
CA PRO A 17 -1.80 -0.06 -12.33
C PRO A 17 -2.79 -0.39 -11.20
N PRO A 18 -2.37 -1.13 -10.15
CA PRO A 18 -3.23 -1.50 -9.04
C PRO A 18 -3.57 -0.31 -8.14
N ASP A 19 -4.43 -0.49 -7.15
CA ASP A 19 -4.72 0.55 -6.14
C ASP A 19 -3.71 0.57 -4.98
N LEU A 20 -2.94 -0.52 -4.79
CA LEU A 20 -1.98 -0.73 -3.71
C LEU A 20 -1.01 -1.84 -4.10
N ILE A 21 0.27 -1.64 -3.80
CA ILE A 21 1.32 -2.65 -3.90
C ILE A 21 1.63 -3.14 -2.48
N ILE A 22 1.66 -4.46 -2.30
CA ILE A 22 2.20 -5.11 -1.10
C ILE A 22 3.32 -6.02 -1.58
N THR A 23 4.56 -5.74 -1.18
CA THR A 23 5.74 -6.46 -1.67
C THR A 23 6.62 -6.93 -0.53
N ASP A 24 7.35 -8.02 -0.74
CA ASP A 24 8.32 -8.54 0.22
C ASP A 24 9.74 -8.07 -0.12
N ILE A 25 10.56 -7.74 0.89
CA ILE A 25 11.98 -7.39 0.70
C ILE A 25 12.77 -8.63 0.29
N GLU A 26 12.45 -9.79 0.89
CA GLU A 26 13.26 -11.00 0.80
C GLU A 26 12.92 -11.88 -0.42
N MET A 27 12.39 -11.28 -1.49
CA MET A 27 12.07 -12.00 -2.73
C MET A 27 13.33 -12.29 -3.57
N PRO A 28 13.45 -13.50 -4.15
CA PRO A 28 14.49 -13.79 -5.14
C PRO A 28 14.24 -13.03 -6.45
N SER A 29 15.34 -12.72 -7.14
CA SER A 29 15.40 -12.16 -8.51
C SER A 29 15.00 -10.68 -8.70
N ALA A 30 14.17 -10.10 -7.85
CA ALA A 30 14.00 -8.64 -7.77
C ALA A 30 13.44 -8.24 -6.40
N CYS A 31 14.20 -7.39 -5.69
CA CYS A 31 13.88 -6.98 -4.32
C CYS A 31 12.67 -6.03 -4.30
N GLY A 32 11.80 -6.15 -3.30
CA GLY A 32 10.68 -5.22 -3.09
C GLY A 32 11.11 -3.75 -2.99
N LEU A 33 12.35 -3.49 -2.54
CA LEU A 33 12.93 -2.14 -2.53
C LEU A 33 13.25 -1.61 -3.93
N SER A 34 13.71 -2.48 -4.84
CA SER A 34 13.95 -2.13 -6.25
C SER A 34 12.63 -1.80 -6.95
N LEU A 35 11.57 -2.58 -6.67
CA LEU A 35 10.23 -2.32 -7.20
C LEU A 35 9.67 -0.98 -6.67
N LEU A 36 9.83 -0.71 -5.37
CA LEU A 36 9.45 0.57 -4.76
C LEU A 36 10.16 1.74 -5.44
N ARG A 37 11.48 1.63 -5.63
CA ARG A 37 12.28 2.66 -6.30
C ARG A 37 11.79 2.89 -7.73
N ARG A 38 11.62 1.82 -8.51
CA ARG A 38 11.14 1.90 -9.91
C ARG A 38 9.75 2.51 -10.00
N THR A 39 8.87 2.18 -9.05
CA THR A 39 7.54 2.79 -8.91
C THR A 39 7.67 4.30 -8.71
N ARG A 40 8.54 4.78 -7.81
CA ARG A 40 8.75 6.21 -7.57
C ARG A 40 9.47 6.95 -8.70
N GLU A 41 10.19 6.24 -9.56
CA GLU A 41 10.86 6.78 -10.74
C GLU A 41 9.98 6.74 -12.01
N ALA A 42 8.77 6.16 -11.92
CA ALA A 42 7.86 6.02 -13.06
C ALA A 42 7.46 7.37 -13.68
N ALA A 43 7.40 7.43 -15.01
CA ALA A 43 6.96 8.63 -15.72
C ALA A 43 5.49 8.95 -15.41
N GLU A 44 4.64 7.93 -15.38
CA GLU A 44 3.21 8.06 -15.09
C GLU A 44 2.96 8.41 -13.62
N GLU A 45 2.29 9.54 -13.39
CA GLU A 45 1.95 10.01 -12.05
C GLU A 45 1.13 8.98 -11.25
N ARG A 46 0.23 8.27 -11.95
CA ARG A 46 -0.62 7.25 -11.33
C ARG A 46 0.21 6.10 -10.74
N ILE A 47 1.28 5.69 -11.43
CA ILE A 47 2.20 4.65 -10.95
C ILE A 47 3.09 5.21 -9.84
N ARG A 48 3.65 6.41 -10.07
CA ARG A 48 4.55 7.09 -9.12
C ARG A 48 3.93 7.37 -7.77
N THR A 49 2.62 7.60 -7.72
CA THR A 49 1.87 7.84 -6.48
C THR A 49 1.22 6.59 -5.88
N LEU A 50 1.46 5.40 -6.44
CA LEU A 50 0.89 4.16 -5.90
C LEU A 50 1.28 3.95 -4.44
N PRO A 51 0.35 3.51 -3.59
CA PRO A 51 0.71 3.10 -2.25
C PRO A 51 1.52 1.83 -2.28
N VAL A 52 2.62 1.81 -1.52
CA VAL A 52 3.53 0.67 -1.42
C VAL A 52 3.75 0.33 0.04
N LEU A 53 3.20 -0.81 0.45
CA LEU A 53 3.51 -1.47 1.71
C LEU A 53 4.59 -2.52 1.47
N VAL A 54 5.64 -2.46 2.27
CA VAL A 54 6.76 -3.39 2.21
C VAL A 54 6.67 -4.36 3.38
N MET A 55 6.91 -5.65 3.15
CA MET A 55 6.93 -6.69 4.17
C MET A 55 8.35 -7.23 4.33
N THR A 56 8.75 -7.55 5.57
CA THR A 56 10.09 -8.09 5.86
C THR A 56 10.07 -9.04 7.06
N SER A 57 10.93 -10.07 7.06
CA SER A 57 11.22 -10.84 8.29
C SER A 57 12.36 -10.22 9.09
N LEU A 58 13.07 -9.26 8.50
CA LEU A 58 14.14 -8.53 9.17
C LEU A 58 13.58 -7.70 10.32
N ARG A 59 14.34 -7.64 11.41
CA ARG A 59 13.97 -6.91 12.64
C ARG A 59 14.92 -5.74 12.93
N ASP A 60 15.78 -5.38 12.00
CA ASP A 60 16.63 -4.21 12.15
C ASP A 60 15.83 -2.92 11.93
N THR A 61 16.20 -1.88 12.68
CA THR A 61 15.59 -0.56 12.58
C THR A 61 15.97 0.16 11.28
N THR A 62 17.07 -0.24 10.64
CA THR A 62 17.56 0.38 9.40
C THR A 62 16.65 0.14 8.20
N THR A 63 15.93 -0.98 8.18
CA THR A 63 15.02 -1.33 7.08
C THR A 63 13.88 -0.32 6.95
N LEU A 64 13.34 0.17 8.08
CA LEU A 64 12.27 1.18 8.05
C LEU A 64 12.78 2.50 7.45
N ASP A 65 13.97 2.95 7.86
CA ASP A 65 14.57 4.18 7.33
C ASP A 65 14.77 4.09 5.82
N VAL A 66 15.25 2.95 5.31
CA VAL A 66 15.43 2.73 3.87
C VAL A 66 14.11 2.77 3.12
N VAL A 67 13.07 2.12 3.65
CA VAL A 67 11.73 2.11 3.02
C VAL A 67 11.16 3.52 2.96
N LEU A 68 11.25 4.28 4.04
CA LEU A 68 10.77 5.67 4.09
C LEU A 68 11.57 6.59 3.15
N GLN A 69 12.89 6.44 3.07
CA GLN A 69 13.74 7.22 2.16
C GLN A 69 13.41 6.94 0.69
N LEU A 70 13.06 5.70 0.35
CA LEU A 70 12.59 5.32 -0.97
C LEU A 70 11.11 5.71 -1.23
N GLY A 71 10.46 6.37 -0.27
CA GLY A 71 9.08 6.86 -0.40
C GLY A 71 8.01 5.77 -0.24
N GLY A 72 8.30 4.68 0.46
CA GLY A 72 7.32 3.66 0.83
C GLY A 72 6.32 4.20 1.87
N ASP A 73 5.09 3.70 1.83
CA ASP A 73 3.99 4.17 2.67
C ASP A 73 3.89 3.38 4.00
N GLY A 74 4.62 2.27 4.13
CA GLY A 74 4.70 1.52 5.38
C GLY A 74 5.56 0.27 5.31
N LEU A 75 5.98 -0.21 6.48
CA LEU A 75 6.72 -1.46 6.67
C LEU A 75 5.94 -2.40 7.57
N LEU A 76 5.87 -3.67 7.19
CA LEU A 76 5.16 -4.73 7.88
C LEU A 76 6.12 -5.85 8.25
N HIS A 77 6.23 -6.14 9.55
CA HIS A 77 7.09 -7.22 10.04
C HIS A 77 6.37 -8.56 10.03
N LYS A 78 7.02 -9.57 9.47
CA LYS A 78 6.55 -10.95 9.52
C LYS A 78 6.88 -11.59 10.88
N PRO A 79 6.04 -12.53 11.36
CA PRO A 79 4.78 -12.98 10.76
C PRO A 79 3.67 -11.95 10.92
N LEU A 80 2.85 -11.78 9.88
CA LEU A 80 1.69 -10.89 9.88
C LEU A 80 0.42 -11.70 10.10
N ASP A 81 -0.40 -11.26 11.04
CA ASP A 81 -1.78 -11.74 11.11
C ASP A 81 -2.69 -10.95 10.17
N LYS A 82 -3.90 -11.49 9.95
CA LYS A 82 -4.88 -10.89 9.03
C LYS A 82 -5.33 -9.50 9.49
N GLN A 83 -5.47 -9.27 10.79
CA GLN A 83 -5.99 -8.01 11.33
C GLN A 83 -4.97 -6.89 11.14
N LEU A 84 -3.69 -7.17 11.44
CA LEU A 84 -2.60 -6.22 11.26
C LEU A 84 -2.43 -5.83 9.79
N LEU A 85 -2.48 -6.81 8.88
CA LEU A 85 -2.42 -6.54 7.44
C LEU A 85 -3.59 -5.66 6.98
N LEU A 86 -4.82 -6.00 7.40
CA LEU A 86 -6.01 -5.23 7.03
C LEU A 86 -5.96 -3.80 7.59
N SER A 87 -5.52 -3.62 8.84
CA SER A 87 -5.36 -2.28 9.42
C SER A 87 -4.42 -1.43 8.59
N ALA A 88 -3.21 -1.93 8.31
CA ALA A 88 -2.22 -1.19 7.52
C ALA A 88 -2.70 -0.84 6.11
N VAL A 89 -3.41 -1.77 5.46
CA VAL A 89 -4.04 -1.51 4.16
C VAL A 89 -5.09 -0.39 4.26
N LEU A 90 -5.92 -0.42 5.31
CA LEU A 90 -6.96 0.59 5.52
C LEU A 90 -6.35 1.96 5.79
N ASP A 91 -5.31 2.04 6.60
CA ASP A 91 -4.63 3.29 6.97
C ASP A 91 -4.07 3.96 5.71
N VAL A 92 -3.29 3.23 4.93
CA VAL A 92 -2.65 3.74 3.71
C VAL A 92 -3.66 4.15 2.63
N VAL A 93 -4.73 3.36 2.45
CA VAL A 93 -5.76 3.67 1.44
C VAL A 93 -6.69 4.79 1.89
N SER A 94 -6.91 4.99 3.19
CA SER A 94 -7.82 6.01 3.71
C SER A 94 -7.16 7.38 3.76
N ASP A 95 -5.90 7.48 4.18
CA ASP A 95 -5.13 8.73 4.18
C ASP A 95 -5.04 9.36 2.78
N ARG A 96 -5.03 8.53 1.73
CA ARG A 96 -5.05 9.02 0.34
C ARG A 96 -6.40 9.52 -0.15
N ARG A 97 -7.53 9.13 0.46
CA ARG A 97 -8.83 9.70 0.06
C ARG A 97 -8.97 11.16 0.47
N ASP A 98 -8.26 11.57 1.52
CA ASP A 98 -8.16 12.97 1.94
C ASP A 98 -7.09 13.73 1.14
N PHE A 99 -6.16 13.04 0.50
CA PHE A 99 -5.16 13.62 -0.40
C PHE A 99 -5.68 13.74 -1.85
N ARG A 100 -6.66 14.63 -2.06
CA ARG A 100 -6.95 15.16 -3.42
C ARG A 100 -5.93 16.25 -3.75
N PRO A 101 -5.13 16.14 -4.83
CA PRO A 101 -4.27 17.24 -5.25
C PRO A 101 -5.17 18.41 -5.67
N GLY A 102 -5.24 19.47 -4.85
CA GLY A 102 -6.01 20.69 -5.14
C GLY A 102 -6.88 21.27 -4.02
N LYS A 103 -6.99 20.67 -2.83
CA LYS A 103 -7.60 21.35 -1.67
C LYS A 103 -6.89 21.00 -0.36
N LYS A 104 -5.88 21.79 0.00
CA LYS A 104 -5.60 22.07 1.41
C LYS A 104 -5.71 23.58 1.60
N ASN A 105 -6.88 24.03 2.06
CA ASN A 105 -6.96 25.28 2.80
C ASN A 105 -6.82 24.91 4.29
N PRO A 106 -5.89 25.51 5.05
CA PRO A 106 -5.57 25.09 6.41
C PRO A 106 -6.68 25.31 7.46
N ASP A 107 -7.82 25.91 7.09
CA ASP A 107 -8.86 26.33 8.04
C ASP A 107 -10.05 25.37 8.23
N SER A 108 -10.09 24.21 7.58
CA SER A 108 -11.21 23.27 7.77
C SER A 108 -10.92 22.17 8.79
N MET A 109 -10.49 22.57 9.99
CA MET A 109 -10.70 21.78 11.21
C MET A 109 -12.07 22.11 11.82
N THR A 110 -13.17 21.90 11.09
CA THR A 110 -14.52 21.81 11.68
C THR A 110 -15.48 21.09 10.73
N GLY A 111 -15.84 19.84 11.09
CA GLY A 111 -17.10 19.20 10.73
C GLY A 111 -17.28 18.61 9.32
N LYS A 112 -17.38 17.27 9.24
CA LYS A 112 -18.52 16.57 8.62
C LYS A 112 -18.54 15.08 9.00
N GLY A 113 -19.72 14.60 9.41
CA GLY A 113 -19.97 13.32 10.07
C GLY A 113 -19.91 12.07 9.18
N PRO A 114 -20.34 10.91 9.73
CA PRO A 114 -20.06 9.60 9.17
C PRO A 114 -21.06 9.27 8.06
N GLY A 115 -20.59 9.02 6.84
CA GLY A 115 -21.50 8.57 5.80
C GLY A 115 -20.96 8.66 4.39
N GLU A 116 -20.03 7.78 4.04
CA GLU A 116 -20.10 6.99 2.79
C GLU A 116 -18.96 5.98 2.76
N ILE A 117 -19.27 4.75 3.19
CA ILE A 117 -18.33 3.63 3.08
C ILE A 117 -18.11 3.35 1.59
N SER A 118 -16.90 3.66 1.09
CA SER A 118 -16.46 3.41 -0.30
C SER A 118 -16.77 1.98 -0.75
N PRO A 119 -17.17 1.76 -2.03
CA PRO A 119 -17.45 0.42 -2.57
C PRO A 119 -16.34 -0.60 -2.34
N THR A 120 -15.07 -0.16 -2.36
CA THR A 120 -13.90 -1.00 -2.11
C THR A 120 -13.82 -1.43 -0.64
N LEU A 121 -14.09 -0.50 0.28
CA LEU A 121 -14.18 -0.81 1.72
C LEU A 121 -15.35 -1.76 2.01
N ARG A 122 -16.49 -1.58 1.34
CA ARG A 122 -17.61 -2.54 1.41
C ARG A 122 -17.26 -3.91 0.82
N ARG A 123 -16.34 -3.99 -0.14
CA ARG A 123 -15.88 -5.26 -0.72
C ARG A 123 -14.92 -5.98 0.23
N LEU A 124 -13.98 -5.25 0.82
CA LEU A 124 -13.05 -5.76 1.82
C LEU A 124 -13.77 -6.24 3.09
N LEU A 125 -14.67 -5.43 3.66
CA LEU A 125 -15.46 -5.83 4.83
C LEU A 125 -16.30 -7.10 4.58
N ARG A 126 -16.84 -7.27 3.36
CA ARG A 126 -17.55 -8.50 2.97
C ARG A 126 -16.65 -9.72 2.86
N LEU A 127 -15.39 -9.55 2.45
CA LEU A 127 -14.44 -10.65 2.33
C LEU A 127 -13.94 -11.10 3.70
N VAL A 128 -13.74 -10.17 4.63
CA VAL A 128 -13.34 -10.46 6.02
C VAL A 128 -14.47 -11.13 6.78
N ALA A 129 -15.70 -10.61 6.71
CA ALA A 129 -16.86 -11.17 7.40
C ALA A 129 -17.28 -12.58 6.91
N LYS A 130 -16.90 -12.96 5.68
CA LYS A 130 -17.12 -14.33 5.17
C LYS A 130 -16.09 -15.34 5.66
N ASN A 131 -14.96 -14.89 6.21
CA ASN A 131 -13.84 -15.74 6.59
C ASN A 131 -13.80 -16.09 8.09
N GLU A 132 -14.79 -15.64 8.87
CA GLU A 132 -14.96 -15.95 10.30
C GLU A 132 -15.91 -17.12 10.56
N ARG A 133 -16.33 -17.86 9.52
CA ARG A 133 -17.12 -19.09 9.67
C ARG A 133 -16.36 -20.29 9.15
N HIS A 134 -15.24 -20.63 9.77
CA HIS A 134 -14.65 -21.97 9.71
C HIS A 134 -13.84 -22.23 10.99
#